data_AF-A0A7C3VGN7-F1
#
_entry.id   AF-A0A7C3VGN7-F1
#
_cell.length_a   1.000
_cell.length_b   1.000
_cell.length_c   1.000
_cell.angle_alpha   90.00
_cell.angle_beta   90.00
_cell.angle_gamma   90.00
#
_symmetry.space_group_name_H-M   'P 1'
#
loop_
_entity.id
_entity.type
_entity.pdbx_description
1 polymer ?
#
loop_
_entity_poly.entity_id
_entity_poly.type
_entity_poly.pdbx_seq_one_letter_code
_entity_poly.pdbx_strand_id
1 'polypeptide(L)'
;MKKFLIRKVFSIPLTFIGITIILFSIINILPSKTLATAYSSSDKEMTEEEITEIIKKYDLDSSIIKRYYGWLKRVLKGELGYSQTAKMSVVDALKTYLPATVELTIFSIIPIFFIGSFLGMKAAKKNQL
;
A
#
# COMPACT_ATOMS: atom_id res chain seq x y z
N MET A 1 -28.68 -11.91 1.03
CA MET A 1 -27.54 -11.65 1.95
C MET A 1 -26.29 -12.47 1.61
N LYS A 2 -26.32 -13.80 1.53
CA LYS A 2 -25.14 -14.64 1.18
C LYS A 2 -24.46 -14.24 -0.15
N LYS A 3 -25.24 -14.06 -1.23
CA LYS A 3 -24.72 -13.60 -2.54
C LYS A 3 -24.03 -12.23 -2.50
N PHE A 4 -24.51 -11.32 -1.64
CA PHE A 4 -23.92 -10.00 -1.44
C PHE A 4 -22.61 -10.08 -0.64
N LEU A 5 -22.59 -10.86 0.46
CA LEU A 5 -21.36 -11.10 1.22
C LEU A 5 -20.28 -11.73 0.35
N ILE A 6 -20.63 -12.76 -0.42
CA ILE A 6 -19.70 -13.44 -1.35
C ILE A 6 -19.16 -12.43 -2.37
N ARG A 7 -20.02 -11.67 -3.05
CA ARG A 7 -19.57 -10.66 -4.01
C ARG A 7 -18.62 -9.65 -3.36
N LYS A 8 -18.90 -9.19 -2.14
CA LYS A 8 -18.07 -8.19 -1.44
C LYS A 8 -16.73 -8.77 -1.01
N VAL A 9 -16.71 -9.99 -0.46
CA VAL A 9 -15.49 -10.70 -0.06
C VAL A 9 -14.58 -10.95 -1.26
N PHE A 10 -15.12 -11.28 -2.44
CA PHE A 10 -14.33 -11.41 -3.67
C PHE A 10 -13.89 -10.06 -4.27
N SER A 11 -14.66 -9.00 -4.05
CA SER A 11 -14.32 -7.67 -4.58
C SER A 11 -13.10 -7.06 -3.89
N ILE A 12 -12.94 -7.29 -2.58
CA ILE A 12 -11.82 -6.75 -1.78
C ILE A 12 -10.44 -7.17 -2.34
N PRO A 13 -10.10 -8.46 -2.46
CA PRO A 13 -8.80 -8.88 -2.98
C PRO A 13 -8.60 -8.45 -4.44
N LEU A 14 -9.67 -8.44 -5.25
CA LEU A 14 -9.60 -7.98 -6.62
C LEU A 14 -9.21 -6.50 -6.71
N THR A 15 -9.80 -5.64 -5.89
CA THR A 15 -9.42 -4.22 -5.82
C THR A 15 -8.01 -4.03 -5.29
N PHE A 16 -7.59 -4.82 -4.30
CA PHE A 16 -6.23 -4.77 -3.77
C PHE A 16 -5.20 -5.12 -4.85
N ILE A 17 -5.41 -6.23 -5.56
CA ILE A 17 -4.55 -6.65 -6.66
C ILE A 17 -4.53 -5.56 -7.74
N GLY A 18 -5.68 -5.02 -8.13
CA GLY A 18 -5.76 -3.93 -9.10
C GLY A 18 -4.93 -2.72 -8.71
N ILE A 19 -5.07 -2.24 -7.47
CA ILE A 19 -4.30 -1.10 -6.95
C ILE A 19 -2.81 -1.42 -6.92
N THR A 20 -2.42 -2.61 -6.44
CA THR A 20 -1.00 -3.00 -6.39
C THR A 20 -0.38 -3.07 -7.78
N ILE A 21 -1.09 -3.60 -8.79
CA ILE A 21 -0.62 -3.66 -10.17
C ILE A 21 -0.44 -2.27 -10.75
N ILE A 22 -1.40 -1.36 -10.52
CA ILE A 22 -1.32 0.02 -11.02
C ILE A 22 -0.12 0.74 -10.39
N LEU A 23 0.00 0.73 -9.06
CA LEU A 23 1.09 1.37 -8.35
C LEU A 23 2.44 0.77 -8.74
N PHE A 24 2.52 -0.56 -8.80
CA PHE A 24 3.72 -1.26 -9.24
C PHE A 24 4.10 -0.84 -10.66
N SER A 25 3.15 -0.81 -11.59
CA SER A 25 3.41 -0.40 -12.98
C SER A 25 3.93 1.03 -13.05
N ILE A 26 3.33 1.98 -12.32
CA ILE A 26 3.77 3.38 -12.28
C ILE A 26 5.21 3.48 -11.79
N ILE A 27 5.53 2.81 -10.67
CA ILE A 27 6.88 2.84 -10.09
C ILE A 27 7.89 2.16 -11.02
N ASN A 28 7.52 1.04 -11.65
CA ASN A 28 8.43 0.24 -12.48
C ASN A 28 8.68 0.84 -13.88
N ILE A 29 8.11 2.01 -14.20
CA ILE A 29 8.52 2.81 -15.37
C ILE A 29 9.94 3.38 -15.16
N LEU A 30 10.35 3.58 -13.90
CA LEU A 30 11.67 4.08 -13.58
C LEU A 30 12.77 3.09 -14.01
N PRO A 31 13.96 3.57 -14.41
CA PRO A 31 15.09 2.71 -14.73
C PRO A 31 15.44 1.77 -13.56
N SER A 32 15.90 0.56 -13.85
CA SER A 32 16.30 -0.44 -12.83
C SER A 32 17.29 0.13 -11.80
N LYS A 33 18.19 1.02 -12.23
CA LYS A 33 19.15 1.73 -11.38
C LYS A 33 18.48 2.61 -10.33
N THR A 34 17.45 3.38 -10.70
CA THR A 34 16.66 4.21 -9.78
C THR A 34 15.80 3.36 -8.85
N LEU A 35 15.40 2.18 -9.30
CA LEU A 35 14.65 1.26 -8.44
C LEU A 35 15.54 0.55 -7.43
N ALA A 36 16.80 0.30 -7.77
CA ALA A 36 17.78 -0.26 -6.84
C ALA A 36 18.00 0.64 -5.61
N THR A 37 17.99 1.97 -5.80
CA THR A 37 18.12 2.92 -4.67
C THR A 37 16.94 2.84 -3.71
N ALA A 38 15.75 2.44 -4.18
CA ALA A 38 14.58 2.19 -3.32
C ALA A 38 14.79 1.04 -2.32
N TYR A 39 15.72 0.12 -2.61
CA TYR A 39 16.09 -0.97 -1.72
C TYR A 39 17.28 -0.63 -0.81
N SER A 40 17.90 0.54 -0.98
CA SER A 40 18.94 1.01 -0.07
C SER A 40 18.34 1.34 1.30
N SER A 41 18.99 0.86 2.35
CA SER A 41 18.69 1.23 3.74
C SER A 41 19.57 2.39 4.23
N SER A 42 20.40 2.97 3.35
CA SER A 42 21.36 4.01 3.70
C SER A 42 21.10 5.28 2.89
N ASP A 43 21.22 6.44 3.55
CA ASP A 43 21.17 7.78 2.91
C ASP A 43 22.41 8.07 2.05
N LYS A 44 23.39 7.16 2.01
CA LYS A 44 24.57 7.29 1.16
C LYS A 44 24.25 6.89 -0.28
N GLU A 45 24.81 7.63 -1.22
CA GLU A 45 24.83 7.22 -2.62
C GLU A 45 25.45 5.83 -2.73
N MET A 46 24.70 4.91 -3.34
CA MET A 46 25.18 3.58 -3.59
C MET A 46 26.28 3.61 -4.64
N THR A 47 27.32 2.83 -4.45
CA THR A 47 28.33 2.57 -5.47
C THR A 47 27.71 1.80 -6.65
N GLU A 48 28.30 1.91 -7.85
CA GLU A 48 27.83 1.18 -9.04
C GLU A 48 27.83 -0.35 -8.82
N GLU A 49 28.75 -0.85 -8.00
CA GLU A 49 28.86 -2.27 -7.63
C GLU A 49 27.66 -2.71 -6.78
N GLU A 50 27.31 -1.96 -5.75
CA GLU A 50 26.14 -2.22 -4.90
C GLU A 50 24.83 -2.16 -5.71
N ILE A 51 24.70 -1.20 -6.62
CA ILE A 51 23.50 -1.09 -7.47
C ILE A 51 23.37 -2.33 -8.35
N THR A 52 24.48 -2.77 -8.97
CA THR A 52 24.49 -3.96 -9.82
C THR A 52 24.14 -5.23 -9.03
N GLU A 53 24.61 -5.33 -7.78
CA GLU A 53 24.26 -6.45 -6.91
C GLU A 53 22.76 -6.45 -6.56
N ILE A 54 22.17 -5.30 -6.22
CA ILE A 54 20.73 -5.19 -5.94
C ILE A 54 19.91 -5.53 -7.18
N ILE A 55 20.29 -5.03 -8.36
CA ILE A 55 19.58 -5.33 -9.61
C ILE A 55 19.55 -6.84 -9.86
N LYS A 56 20.68 -7.54 -9.68
CA LYS A 56 20.74 -9.01 -9.80
C LYS A 56 19.95 -9.72 -8.70
N LYS A 57 20.07 -9.27 -7.45
CA LYS A 57 19.41 -9.89 -6.28
C LYS A 57 17.89 -9.81 -6.35
N TYR A 58 17.35 -8.69 -6.81
CA TYR A 58 15.90 -8.48 -6.92
C TYR A 58 15.35 -8.76 -8.32
N ASP A 59 16.20 -9.15 -9.26
CA ASP A 59 15.89 -9.44 -10.65
C ASP A 59 15.21 -8.24 -11.35
N LEU A 60 15.70 -7.03 -11.07
CA LEU A 60 15.09 -5.77 -11.51
C LEU A 60 15.16 -5.57 -13.03
N ASP A 61 16.03 -6.30 -13.73
CA ASP A 61 16.13 -6.25 -15.20
C ASP A 61 15.20 -7.24 -15.91
N SER A 62 14.47 -8.07 -15.17
CA SER A 62 13.53 -9.02 -15.77
C SER A 62 12.23 -8.37 -16.25
N SER A 63 11.40 -9.13 -16.98
CA SER A 63 10.10 -8.64 -17.43
C SER A 63 9.22 -8.17 -16.26
N ILE A 64 8.41 -7.14 -16.50
CA ILE A 64 7.52 -6.52 -15.49
C ILE A 64 6.69 -7.54 -14.70
N ILE A 65 6.25 -8.60 -15.38
CA ILE A 65 5.47 -9.70 -14.80
C ILE A 65 6.31 -10.48 -13.79
N LYS A 66 7.53 -10.88 -14.17
CA LYS A 66 8.43 -11.65 -13.29
C LYS A 66 8.81 -10.84 -12.05
N ARG A 67 9.07 -9.54 -12.22
CA ARG A 67 9.34 -8.60 -11.13
C ARG A 67 8.18 -8.49 -10.16
N TYR A 68 6.95 -8.37 -10.66
CA TYR A 68 5.75 -8.30 -9.84
C TYR A 68 5.54 -9.58 -9.02
N TYR A 69 5.66 -10.76 -9.64
CA TYR A 69 5.56 -12.04 -8.93
C TYR A 69 6.64 -12.20 -7.86
N GLY A 70 7.88 -11.83 -8.17
CA GLY A 70 8.99 -11.86 -7.21
C GLY A 70 8.77 -10.92 -6.02
N TRP A 71 8.33 -9.69 -6.29
CA TRP A 71 7.93 -8.73 -5.26
C TRP A 71 6.77 -9.23 -4.41
N LEU A 72 5.70 -9.72 -5.03
CA LEU A 72 4.51 -10.21 -4.34
C LEU A 72 4.85 -11.39 -3.42
N LYS A 73 5.71 -12.32 -3.86
CA LYS A 73 6.17 -13.44 -3.04
C LYS A 73 6.94 -13.00 -1.79
N ARG A 74 7.74 -11.93 -1.89
CA ARG A 74 8.47 -11.32 -0.76
C ARG A 74 7.52 -10.62 0.21
N VAL A 75 6.60 -9.82 -0.34
CA VAL A 75 5.53 -9.14 0.44
C VAL A 75 4.70 -10.15 1.23
N LEU A 76 4.29 -11.26 0.61
CA LEU A 76 3.52 -12.31 1.29
C LEU A 76 4.30 -13.03 2.39
N LYS A 77 5.64 -13.00 2.36
CA LYS A 77 6.50 -13.50 3.44
C LYS A 77 6.72 -12.48 4.56
N GLY A 78 6.12 -11.28 4.44
CA GLY A 78 6.31 -10.18 5.39
C GLY A 78 7.49 -9.27 5.07
N GLU A 79 8.20 -9.49 3.95
CA GLU A 79 9.29 -8.62 3.50
C GLU A 79 8.72 -7.43 2.72
N LEU A 80 8.21 -6.44 3.44
CA LEU A 80 7.65 -5.21 2.86
C LEU A 80 8.71 -4.22 2.38
N GLY A 81 9.97 -4.43 2.74
CA GLY A 81 11.10 -3.59 2.38
C GLY A 81 11.39 -2.46 3.37
N TYR A 82 12.21 -1.51 2.93
CA TYR A 82 12.66 -0.35 3.70
C TYR A 82 11.98 0.92 3.21
N SER A 83 11.55 1.78 4.13
CA SER A 83 11.02 3.10 3.80
C SER A 83 12.13 4.13 3.91
N GLN A 84 12.54 4.72 2.78
CA GLN A 84 13.49 5.84 2.79
C GLN A 84 12.94 7.06 3.52
N THR A 85 11.63 7.33 3.43
CA THR A 85 11.00 8.47 4.09
C THR A 85 10.96 8.30 5.61
N ALA A 86 10.61 7.11 6.10
CA ALA A 86 10.54 6.83 7.54
C ALA A 86 11.89 6.39 8.13
N LYS A 87 12.91 6.16 7.30
CA LYS A 87 14.23 5.63 7.67
C LYS A 87 14.18 4.36 8.51
N MET A 88 13.19 3.51 8.25
CA MET A 88 12.96 2.25 8.97
C MET A 88 12.26 1.23 8.07
N SER A 89 12.20 -0.03 8.50
CA SER A 89 11.43 -1.05 7.77
C SER A 89 9.96 -0.63 7.66
N VAL A 90 9.31 -0.97 6.55
CA VAL A 90 7.89 -0.63 6.35
C VAL A 90 7.02 -1.26 7.44
N VAL A 91 7.39 -2.46 7.91
CA VAL A 91 6.70 -3.15 9.01
C VAL A 91 6.78 -2.34 10.31
N ASP A 92 7.94 -1.79 10.64
CA ASP A 92 8.13 -1.01 11.86
C ASP A 92 7.46 0.36 11.76
N ALA A 93 7.50 0.98 10.58
CA ALA A 93 6.74 2.19 10.30
C ALA A 93 5.24 1.95 10.52
N LEU A 94 4.68 0.87 9.96
CA LEU A 94 3.28 0.50 10.18
C LEU A 94 2.98 0.32 11.66
N LYS A 95 3.81 -0.41 12.42
CA LYS A 95 3.61 -0.56 13.87
C LYS A 95 3.65 0.76 14.63
N THR A 96 4.44 1.71 14.18
CA THR A 96 4.60 3.02 14.82
C THR A 96 3.42 3.94 14.52
N TYR A 97 2.93 3.97 13.27
CA TYR A 97 1.90 4.91 12.82
C TYR A 97 0.47 4.35 12.86
N LEU A 98 0.28 3.03 12.78
CA LEU A 98 -1.05 2.42 12.83
C LEU A 98 -1.80 2.74 14.14
N PRO A 99 -1.19 2.67 15.34
CA PRO A 99 -1.90 2.98 16.59
C PRO A 99 -2.50 4.39 16.60
N ALA A 100 -1.73 5.39 16.13
CA ALA A 100 -2.20 6.78 16.05
C ALA A 100 -3.38 6.93 15.08
N THR A 101 -3.34 6.23 13.94
CA THR A 101 -4.46 6.24 12.96
C THR A 101 -5.70 5.58 13.54
N VAL A 102 -5.54 4.49 14.28
CA VAL A 102 -6.65 3.79 14.96
C VAL A 102 -7.27 4.69 16.02
N GLU A 103 -6.46 5.35 16.84
CA GLU A 103 -6.92 6.29 17.85
C GLU A 103 -7.73 7.43 17.22
N LEU A 104 -7.19 8.10 16.20
CA LEU A 104 -7.89 9.15 15.46
C LEU A 104 -9.19 8.66 14.81
N THR A 105 -9.18 7.44 14.26
CA THR A 105 -10.37 6.83 13.65
C THR A 105 -11.45 6.61 14.69
N ILE A 106 -11.11 6.09 15.87
CA ILE A 106 -12.05 5.86 16.97
C ILE A 106 -12.67 7.18 17.42
N PHE A 107 -11.87 8.23 17.61
CA PHE A 107 -12.39 9.56 17.95
C PHE A 107 -13.28 10.15 16.86
N SER A 108 -12.97 9.89 15.58
CA SER A 108 -13.75 10.38 14.45
C SER A 108 -15.12 9.72 14.30
N ILE A 109 -15.30 8.49 14.80
CA ILE A 109 -16.59 7.78 14.74
C ILE A 109 -17.70 8.57 15.46
N ILE A 110 -17.38 9.23 16.58
CA ILE A 110 -18.34 9.97 17.39
C ILE A 110 -19.04 11.08 16.55
N PRO A 111 -18.33 12.08 16.01
CA PRO A 111 -18.96 13.11 15.20
C PRO A 111 -19.56 12.55 13.90
N ILE A 112 -18.96 11.53 13.28
CA ILE A 112 -19.53 10.87 12.09
C ILE A 112 -20.92 10.31 12.39
N PHE A 113 -21.08 9.64 13.52
CA PHE A 113 -22.36 9.06 13.91
C PHE A 113 -23.40 10.15 14.17
N PHE A 114 -23.07 11.16 14.98
CA PHE A 114 -24.03 12.21 15.34
C PHE A 114 -24.37 13.13 14.17
N ILE A 115 -23.36 13.69 13.51
CA ILE A 115 -23.54 14.64 12.41
C ILE A 115 -24.06 13.91 11.17
N GLY A 116 -23.50 12.74 10.84
CA GLY A 116 -23.92 11.96 9.68
C GLY A 116 -25.35 11.46 9.80
N SER A 117 -25.77 10.96 10.97
CA SER A 117 -27.16 10.54 11.19
C SER A 117 -28.11 11.74 11.14
N PHE A 118 -27.76 12.86 11.78
CA PHE A 118 -28.59 14.08 11.76
C PHE A 118 -28.76 14.67 10.34
N LEU A 119 -27.67 14.80 9.59
CA LEU A 119 -27.71 15.26 8.20
C LEU A 119 -28.46 14.27 7.30
N GLY A 120 -28.26 12.97 7.50
CA GLY A 120 -28.99 11.92 6.78
C GLY A 120 -30.50 12.01 6.99
N MET A 121 -30.95 12.20 8.24
CA MET A 121 -32.36 12.42 8.55
C MET A 121 -32.92 13.68 7.88
N LYS A 122 -32.18 14.80 7.92
CA LYS A 122 -32.60 16.04 7.23
C LYS A 122 -32.71 15.87 5.72
N ALA A 123 -31.74 15.20 5.10
CA ALA A 123 -31.76 14.94 3.66
C ALA A 123 -32.93 14.03 3.26
N ALA A 124 -33.23 12.99 4.05
CA ALA A 124 -34.36 12.09 3.81
C ALA A 124 -35.70 12.84 3.85
N LYS A 125 -35.88 13.75 4.82
CA LYS A 125 -37.10 14.56 4.93
C LYS A 125 -37.25 15.55 3.77
N LYS A 126 -36.17 16.13 3.26
CA LYS A 126 -36.20 17.07 2.13
C LYS A 126 -36.56 16.40 0.81
N ASN A 127 -36.17 15.14 0.59
CA ASN A 127 -36.48 14.39 -0.64
C ASN A 127 -37.89 13.77 -0.66
N GLN A 128 -38.67 13.91 0.41
CA GLN A 128 -40.07 13.44 0.48
C GLN A 128 -41.11 14.57 0.34
N LEU A 129 -40.67 15.83 0.19
CA LEU A 129 -41.50 17.02 -0.08
C LEU A 129 -41.25 17.49 -1.51
#